data_AF-A0A8R1I8N5-F1
#
_entry.id   AF-A0A8R1I8N5-F1
#
_cell.length_a   1.000
_cell.length_b   1.000
_cell.length_c   1.000
_cell.angle_alpha   90.00
_cell.angle_beta   90.00
_cell.angle_gamma   90.00
#
_symmetry.space_group_name_H-M   'P 1'
#
loop_
_entity.id
_entity.type
_entity.pdbx_description
1 polymer ?
#
loop_
_entity_poly.entity_id
_entity_poly.type
_entity_poly.pdbx_seq_one_letter_code
_entity_poly.pdbx_strand_id
1 'polypeptide(L)'
;MLLQIAVYFILENRGFFIAANVFRMVLLTVAVVYIGGAIIASVGILTERRLLVTVHTAITMSLMLLTDVMAVSIILLMAIGKRSTYLNELPGHFVDERKFYSVLGPFWMYLGAITLHITVAVNMAFLQPLNDFCRSISKQSESALPQKH
;
A
#
# COMPACT_ATOMS: atom_id res chain seq x y z
N MET A 1 -5.07 2.75 -0.36
CA MET A 1 -4.18 2.70 -1.55
C MET A 1 -4.49 3.76 -2.59
N LEU A 2 -5.76 3.96 -3.02
CA LEU A 2 -6.11 5.00 -4.01
C LEU A 2 -5.72 6.43 -3.60
N LEU A 3 -5.78 6.75 -2.31
CA LEU A 3 -5.33 8.04 -1.78
C LEU A 3 -3.84 8.30 -2.06
N GLN A 4 -2.97 7.30 -1.89
CA GLN A 4 -1.54 7.43 -2.19
C GLN A 4 -1.29 7.68 -3.68
N ILE A 5 -2.04 6.99 -4.55
CA ILE A 5 -1.96 7.19 -6.00
C ILE A 5 -2.40 8.61 -6.38
N ALA A 6 -3.48 9.12 -5.77
CA ALA A 6 -3.95 10.49 -5.99
C ALA A 6 -2.93 11.54 -5.50
N VAL A 7 -2.37 11.35 -4.30
CA VAL A 7 -1.33 12.23 -3.74
C VAL A 7 -0.09 12.22 -4.63
N TYR A 8 0.34 11.05 -5.12
CA TYR A 8 1.43 10.94 -6.08
C TYR A 8 1.15 11.75 -7.35
N PHE A 9 -0.04 11.60 -7.95
CA PHE A 9 -0.40 12.32 -9.18
C PHE A 9 -0.37 13.84 -9.01
N ILE A 10 -0.80 14.33 -7.84
CA ILE A 10 -0.76 15.77 -7.50
C ILE A 10 0.70 16.24 -7.38
N LEU A 11 1.54 15.48 -6.69
CA LEU A 11 2.96 15.81 -6.50
C LEU A 11 3.74 15.74 -7.82
N GLU A 12 3.44 14.75 -8.66
CA GLU A 12 3.99 14.61 -10.00
C GLU A 12 3.61 15.81 -10.89
N ASN A 13 2.33 16.21 -10.90
CA ASN A 13 1.86 17.38 -11.67
C ASN A 13 2.50 18.70 -11.19
N ARG A 14 2.96 18.76 -9.94
CA ARG A 14 3.69 19.91 -9.38
C ARG A 14 5.22 19.79 -9.56
N GLY A 15 5.68 18.72 -10.21
CA GLY A 15 7.09 18.49 -10.53
C GLY A 15 7.95 18.19 -9.31
N PHE A 16 7.42 17.48 -8.32
CA PHE A 16 8.16 17.05 -7.13
C PHE A 16 9.03 15.80 -7.38
N PHE A 17 8.78 15.05 -8.46
CA PHE A 17 9.54 13.84 -8.81
C PHE A 17 10.41 14.08 -10.04
N ILE A 18 11.70 13.73 -9.94
CA ILE A 18 12.67 13.83 -11.05
C ILE A 18 12.59 12.55 -11.90
N ALA A 19 12.51 11.39 -11.25
CA ALA A 19 12.38 10.08 -11.90
C ALA A 19 10.91 9.60 -11.99
N ALA A 20 10.00 10.51 -12.37
CA ALA A 20 8.55 10.28 -12.40
C ALA A 20 8.13 9.02 -13.20
N ASN A 21 8.86 8.70 -14.27
CA ASN A 21 8.58 7.52 -15.10
C ASN A 21 8.72 6.18 -14.36
N VAL A 22 9.69 6.08 -13.45
CA VAL A 22 9.92 4.85 -12.67
C VAL A 22 8.79 4.66 -11.67
N PHE A 23 8.42 5.72 -10.95
CA PHE A 23 7.32 5.68 -10.00
C PHE A 23 5.98 5.43 -10.68
N ARG A 24 5.73 6.01 -11.87
CA ARG A 24 4.54 5.72 -12.68
C ARG A 24 4.39 4.24 -12.98
N MET A 25 5.43 3.58 -13.48
CA MET A 25 5.36 2.15 -13.85
C MET A 25 4.98 1.27 -12.65
N VAL A 26 5.58 1.53 -11.49
CA VAL A 26 5.29 0.79 -10.26
C VAL A 26 3.88 1.10 -9.74
N LEU A 27 3.52 2.39 -9.63
CA LEU A 27 2.23 2.80 -9.09
C LEU A 27 1.05 2.41 -9.95
N LEU A 28 1.20 2.42 -11.28
CA LEU A 28 0.15 2.01 -12.21
C LEU A 28 -0.08 0.50 -12.11
N THR A 29 0.98 -0.28 -11.97
CA THR A 29 0.87 -1.73 -11.70
C THR A 29 0.15 -1.99 -10.38
N VAL A 30 0.52 -1.28 -9.30
CA VAL A 30 -0.15 -1.39 -7.99
C VAL A 30 -1.62 -0.96 -8.08
N ALA A 31 -1.93 0.10 -8.83
CA ALA A 31 -3.30 0.57 -9.03
C ALA A 31 -4.16 -0.47 -9.75
N VAL A 32 -3.65 -1.08 -10.82
CA VAL A 32 -4.35 -2.13 -11.58
C VAL A 32 -4.60 -3.35 -10.70
N VAL A 33 -3.61 -3.79 -9.93
CA VAL A 33 -3.77 -4.93 -9.01
C VAL A 33 -4.80 -4.62 -7.92
N TYR A 34 -4.78 -3.40 -7.37
CA TYR A 34 -5.71 -2.99 -6.31
C TYR A 34 -7.16 -2.87 -6.83
N ILE A 35 -7.36 -2.21 -7.97
CA ILE A 35 -8.69 -2.05 -8.60
C ILE A 35 -9.23 -3.40 -9.08
N GLY A 36 -8.40 -4.18 -9.80
CA GLY A 36 -8.77 -5.51 -10.26
C GLY A 36 -9.11 -6.44 -9.09
N GLY A 37 -8.33 -6.37 -8.02
CA GLY A 37 -8.62 -7.08 -6.78
C GLY A 37 -9.95 -6.68 -6.15
N ALA A 38 -10.28 -5.38 -6.09
CA ALA A 38 -11.54 -4.90 -5.53
C ALA A 38 -12.77 -5.39 -6.34
N ILE A 39 -12.64 -5.47 -7.66
CA ILE A 39 -13.68 -6.04 -8.54
C ILE A 39 -13.84 -7.53 -8.25
N ILE A 40 -12.73 -8.27 -8.18
CA ILE A 40 -12.73 -9.71 -7.84
C ILE A 40 -13.38 -9.97 -6.48
N ALA A 41 -13.08 -9.14 -5.47
CA ALA A 41 -13.68 -9.26 -4.16
C ALA A 41 -15.19 -8.96 -4.19
N SER A 42 -15.62 -7.94 -4.93
CA SER A 42 -17.04 -7.61 -5.10
C SER A 42 -17.80 -8.76 -5.78
N VAL A 43 -17.24 -9.35 -6.84
CA VAL A 43 -17.80 -10.55 -7.49
C VAL A 43 -17.82 -11.74 -6.53
N GLY A 44 -16.76 -11.92 -5.74
CA GLY A 44 -16.68 -12.97 -4.72
C GLY A 44 -17.76 -12.86 -3.64
N ILE A 45 -18.11 -11.64 -3.22
CA ILE A 45 -19.22 -11.37 -2.30
C ILE A 45 -20.56 -11.70 -2.98
N LEU A 46 -20.77 -11.23 -4.21
CA LEU A 46 -22.02 -11.45 -4.95
C LEU A 46 -22.28 -12.93 -5.30
N THR A 47 -21.22 -13.71 -5.49
CA THR A 47 -21.30 -15.14 -5.85
C THR A 47 -21.04 -16.07 -4.67
N GLU A 48 -20.91 -15.53 -3.44
CA GLU A 48 -20.53 -16.25 -2.22
C GLU A 48 -19.25 -17.10 -2.36
N ARG A 49 -18.41 -16.79 -3.35
CA ARG A 49 -17.17 -17.52 -3.64
C ARG A 49 -16.03 -16.99 -2.77
N ARG A 50 -15.90 -17.59 -1.59
CA ARG A 50 -14.85 -17.35 -0.59
C ARG A 50 -13.42 -17.28 -1.15
N LEU A 51 -13.10 -18.11 -2.15
CA LEU A 51 -11.75 -18.18 -2.72
C LEU A 51 -11.34 -16.85 -3.36
N LEU A 52 -12.25 -16.17 -4.07
CA LEU A 52 -11.98 -14.89 -4.74
C LEU A 52 -11.70 -13.77 -3.72
N VAL A 53 -12.49 -13.70 -2.65
CA VAL A 53 -12.30 -12.73 -1.56
C VAL A 53 -10.99 -12.99 -0.82
N THR A 54 -10.68 -14.25 -0.53
CA THR A 54 -9.44 -14.63 0.19
C THR A 54 -8.19 -14.28 -0.62
N VAL A 55 -8.20 -14.53 -1.94
CA VAL A 55 -7.09 -14.18 -2.83
C VAL A 55 -6.89 -12.67 -2.89
N HIS A 56 -7.95 -11.87 -3.02
CA HIS A 56 -7.84 -10.41 -2.99
C HIS A 56 -7.25 -9.91 -1.66
N THR A 57 -7.74 -10.41 -0.53
CA THR A 57 -7.24 -10.02 0.80
C THR A 57 -5.76 -10.38 0.96
N ALA A 58 -5.34 -11.57 0.51
CA ALA A 58 -3.94 -11.99 0.57
C ALA A 58 -3.01 -11.09 -0.27
N ILE A 59 -3.40 -10.76 -1.51
CA ILE A 59 -2.63 -9.86 -2.39
C ILE A 59 -2.55 -8.46 -1.79
N THR A 60 -3.65 -7.96 -1.22
CA THR A 60 -3.67 -6.61 -0.64
C THR A 60 -2.83 -6.56 0.63
N MET A 61 -2.84 -7.63 1.44
CA MET A 61 -2.02 -7.73 2.65
C MET A 61 -0.52 -7.81 2.35
N SER A 62 -0.11 -8.51 1.28
CA SER A 62 1.30 -8.55 0.87
C SER A 62 1.79 -7.20 0.33
N LEU A 63 0.96 -6.49 -0.44
CA LEU A 63 1.24 -5.11 -0.88
C LEU A 63 1.37 -4.14 0.30
N MET A 64 0.53 -4.29 1.32
CA MET A 64 0.61 -3.51 2.56
C MET A 64 1.91 -3.77 3.31
N LEU A 65 2.31 -5.03 3.46
CA LEU A 65 3.58 -5.38 4.10
C LEU A 65 4.77 -4.79 3.34
N LEU A 66 4.78 -4.88 2.01
CA LEU A 66 5.83 -4.29 1.18
C LEU A 66 5.91 -2.77 1.38
N THR A 67 4.76 -2.12 1.48
CA THR A 67 4.65 -0.68 1.73
C THR A 67 5.24 -0.33 3.11
N ASP A 68 4.92 -1.08 4.16
CA ASP A 68 5.51 -0.87 5.49
C ASP A 68 7.03 -1.10 5.52
N VAL A 69 7.53 -2.13 4.82
CA VAL A 69 8.98 -2.37 4.68
C VAL A 69 9.66 -1.19 3.99
N MET A 70 9.02 -0.59 2.98
CA MET A 70 9.50 0.63 2.32
C MET A 70 9.49 1.85 3.26
N ALA A 71 8.47 2.03 4.11
CA ALA A 71 8.47 3.10 5.11
C ALA A 71 9.65 2.95 6.09
N VAL A 72 9.88 1.73 6.59
CA VAL A 72 10.99 1.43 7.48
C VAL A 72 12.33 1.65 6.79
N SER A 73 12.48 1.26 5.51
CA SER A 73 13.72 1.48 4.76
C SER A 73 14.01 2.96 4.55
N ILE A 74 13.00 3.81 4.33
CA ILE A 74 13.16 5.28 4.26
C ILE A 74 13.64 5.85 5.60
N ILE A 75 13.09 5.38 6.71
CA ILE A 75 13.51 5.81 8.06
C ILE A 75 14.95 5.37 8.33
N LEU A 76 15.32 4.14 7.96
CA LEU A 76 16.69 3.63 8.09
C LEU A 76 17.68 4.37 7.19
N LEU A 77 17.28 4.70 5.96
CA LEU A 77 18.06 5.53 5.05
C LEU A 77 18.37 6.89 5.66
N MET A 78 17.43 7.52 6.38
CA MET A 78 17.70 8.78 7.10
C MET A 78 18.61 8.57 8.31
N ALA A 79 18.39 7.51 9.08
CA ALA A 79 19.18 7.22 10.27
C ALA A 79 20.65 6.93 9.92
N ILE A 80 20.90 6.22 8.82
CA ILE A 80 22.23 5.81 8.37
C ILE A 80 22.84 6.82 7.37
N GLY A 81 22.02 7.54 6.60
CA GLY A 81 22.44 8.50 5.59
C GLY A 81 23.32 9.61 6.14
N LYS A 82 23.13 9.99 7.40
CA LYS A 82 24.01 10.94 8.10
C LYS A 82 25.47 10.47 8.24
N ARG A 83 25.74 9.16 8.07
CA ARG A 83 27.08 8.55 8.09
C ARG A 83 27.62 8.17 6.70
N SER A 84 26.81 8.17 5.65
CA SER A 84 27.22 7.70 4.31
C SER A 84 26.78 8.68 3.22
N THR A 85 27.75 9.26 2.52
CA THR A 85 27.54 10.25 1.46
C THR A 85 26.64 9.73 0.35
N TYR A 86 26.78 8.44 -0.02
CA TYR A 86 25.99 7.81 -1.07
C TYR A 86 24.50 7.68 -0.70
N LEU A 87 24.19 7.32 0.55
CA LEU A 87 22.80 7.17 1.00
C LEU A 87 22.12 8.52 1.20
N ASN A 88 22.90 9.58 1.42
CA ASN A 88 22.40 10.94 1.58
C ASN A 88 22.00 11.60 0.25
N GLU A 89 22.63 11.24 -0.87
CA GLU A 89 22.30 11.76 -2.21
C GLU A 89 21.22 10.93 -2.94
N LEU A 90 20.94 9.74 -2.42
CA LEU A 90 19.99 8.79 -3.00
C LEU A 90 18.57 9.37 -3.15
N PRO A 91 17.99 10.11 -2.17
CA PRO A 91 16.67 10.73 -2.33
C PRO A 91 16.64 11.77 -3.47
N GLY A 92 17.70 12.57 -3.61
CA GLY A 92 17.85 13.60 -4.63
C GLY A 92 17.92 13.10 -6.07
N HIS A 93 18.25 11.82 -6.28
CA HIS A 93 18.15 11.19 -7.60
C HIS A 93 16.71 10.90 -8.03
N PHE A 94 15.81 10.71 -7.07
CA PHE A 94 14.42 10.32 -7.33
C PHE A 94 13.45 11.49 -7.19
N VAL A 95 13.77 12.44 -6.31
CA VAL A 95 12.83 13.43 -5.80
C VAL A 95 13.49 14.81 -5.71
N ASP A 96 12.74 15.88 -6.01
CA ASP A 96 13.23 17.25 -5.85
C ASP A 96 13.22 17.65 -4.36
N GLU A 97 14.35 17.41 -3.70
CA GLU A 97 14.54 17.68 -2.27
C GLU A 97 14.24 19.13 -1.92
N ARG A 98 14.57 20.10 -2.79
CA ARG A 98 14.38 21.52 -2.50
C ARG A 98 12.90 21.87 -2.40
N LYS A 99 12.09 21.35 -3.32
CA LYS A 99 10.63 21.54 -3.27
C LYS A 99 10.03 20.87 -2.04
N PHE A 100 10.42 19.63 -1.73
CA PHE A 100 9.94 18.95 -0.53
C PHE A 100 10.34 19.67 0.76
N TYR A 101 11.57 20.13 0.85
CA TYR A 101 12.06 20.91 1.99
C TYR A 101 11.34 22.25 2.15
N SER A 102 10.99 22.91 1.03
CA SER A 102 10.26 24.19 1.07
C SER A 102 8.83 24.08 1.58
N VAL A 103 8.16 22.94 1.32
CA VAL A 103 6.74 22.75 1.69
C VAL A 103 6.59 22.03 3.02
N LEU A 104 7.38 21.00 3.27
CA LEU A 104 7.25 20.11 4.43
C LEU A 104 8.40 20.27 5.44
N GLY A 105 9.40 21.09 5.14
CA GLY A 105 10.54 21.32 6.02
C GLY A 105 11.54 20.15 6.07
N PRO A 106 12.47 20.16 7.03
CA PRO A 106 13.50 19.11 7.18
C PRO A 106 12.96 17.71 7.47
N PHE A 107 11.71 17.61 7.91
CA PHE A 107 11.10 16.34 8.32
C PHE A 107 10.28 15.67 7.20
N TRP A 108 10.34 16.18 5.96
CA TRP A 108 9.50 15.73 4.85
C TRP A 108 9.55 14.21 4.61
N MET A 109 10.73 13.58 4.73
CA MET A 109 10.86 12.12 4.59
C MET A 109 10.19 11.34 5.73
N TYR A 110 10.31 11.82 6.97
CA TYR A 110 9.62 11.19 8.11
C TYR A 110 8.11 11.33 7.97
N LEU A 111 7.64 12.50 7.55
CA LEU A 111 6.22 12.71 7.28
C LEU A 111 5.73 11.80 6.16
N GLY A 112 6.53 11.60 5.11
CA GLY A 112 6.26 10.64 4.04
C GLY A 112 6.12 9.21 4.55
N ALA A 113 7.08 8.73 5.35
CA ALA A 113 7.06 7.38 5.92
C ALA A 113 5.86 7.16 6.86
N ILE A 114 5.57 8.12 7.75
CA ILE A 114 4.41 8.05 8.66
C ILE A 114 3.11 8.05 7.87
N THR A 115 2.97 8.92 6.86
CA THR A 115 1.78 8.95 6.00
C THR A 115 1.60 7.63 5.26
N LEU A 116 2.69 7.02 4.81
CA LEU A 116 2.69 5.72 4.15
C LEU A 116 2.18 4.62 5.10
N HIS A 117 2.67 4.60 6.34
CA HIS A 117 2.29 3.64 7.38
C HIS A 117 0.83 3.82 7.84
N ILE A 118 0.39 5.06 8.08
CA ILE A 118 -1.02 5.36 8.45
C ILE A 118 -1.96 4.89 7.32
N THR A 119 -1.59 5.11 6.06
CA THR A 119 -2.40 4.66 4.93
C THR A 119 -2.55 3.14 4.89
N VAL A 120 -1.51 2.40 5.27
CA VAL A 120 -1.55 0.94 5.41
C VAL A 120 -2.49 0.53 6.55
N ALA A 121 -2.33 1.13 7.73
CA ALA A 121 -3.19 0.86 8.89
C ALA A 121 -4.69 1.09 8.59
N VAL A 122 -5.00 2.19 7.90
CA VAL A 122 -6.38 2.48 7.45
C VAL A 122 -6.88 1.40 6.48
N ASN A 123 -6.07 0.98 5.50
CA ASN A 123 -6.51 -0.10 4.59
C ASN A 123 -6.71 -1.42 5.32
N MET A 124 -5.91 -1.73 6.34
CA MET A 124 -6.07 -2.93 7.16
C MET A 124 -7.38 -2.91 7.95
N ALA A 125 -7.78 -1.75 8.50
CA ALA A 125 -9.07 -1.59 9.16
C ALA A 125 -10.25 -1.88 8.22
N PHE A 126 -10.16 -1.49 6.94
CA PHE A 126 -11.18 -1.81 5.93
C PHE A 126 -11.18 -3.28 5.48
N LEU A 127 -10.05 -3.98 5.57
CA LEU A 127 -9.97 -5.41 5.25
C LEU A 127 -10.51 -6.31 6.38
N GLN A 128 -10.55 -5.82 7.62
CA GLN A 128 -10.98 -6.61 8.77
C GLN A 128 -12.43 -7.13 8.63
N PRO A 129 -13.43 -6.31 8.23
CA PRO A 129 -14.79 -6.80 7.96
C PRO A 129 -14.87 -7.87 6.85
N LEU A 130 -14.05 -7.75 5.79
CA LEU A 130 -13.98 -8.73 4.71
C LEU A 130 -13.42 -10.07 5.20
N ASN A 131 -12.44 -10.03 6.11
CA ASN A 131 -11.88 -11.22 6.71
C ASN A 131 -12.89 -11.92 7.64
N ASP A 132 -13.66 -11.14 8.41
CA ASP A 132 -14.72 -11.65 9.27
C ASP A 132 -15.87 -12.28 8.45
N PHE A 133 -16.25 -11.67 7.32
CA PHE A 133 -17.20 -12.25 6.36
C PHE A 133 -16.71 -13.57 5.77
N CYS A 134 -15.43 -13.66 5.40
CA CYS A 134 -14.82 -14.92 4.96
C CYS A 134 -14.87 -16.02 6.03
N ARG A 135 -14.72 -15.65 7.31
CA ARG A 135 -14.83 -16.57 8.45
C ARG A 135 -16.27 -17.01 8.74
N SER A 136 -17.27 -16.15 8.53
CA SER A 136 -18.67 -16.53 8.70
C SER A 136 -19.11 -17.55 7.65
N ILE A 137 -18.71 -17.37 6.38
CA ILE A 137 -18.97 -18.34 5.31
C ILE A 137 -18.31 -19.69 5.62
N SER A 138 -17.08 -19.72 6.14
CA SER A 138 -16.42 -20.99 6.46
C SER A 138 -17.17 -21.78 7.53
N LYS A 139 -17.63 -21.11 8.60
CA LYS A 139 -18.44 -21.74 9.65
C LYS A 139 -19.76 -22.29 9.11
N GLN A 140 -20.42 -21.56 8.21
CA GLN A 140 -21.65 -22.03 7.57
C GLN A 140 -21.41 -23.29 6.72
N SER A 141 -20.30 -23.33 5.96
CA SER A 141 -19.94 -24.51 5.16
C SER A 141 -19.59 -25.75 5.99
N GLU A 142 -18.93 -25.60 7.14
CA GLU A 142 -18.65 -26.71 8.06
C GLU A 142 -19.93 -27.22 8.75
N SER A 143 -20.85 -26.32 9.09
CA SER A 143 -22.15 -26.72 9.69
C SER A 143 -23.09 -27.43 8.72
N ALA A 144 -22.84 -27.33 7.41
CA ALA A 144 -23.65 -27.95 6.36
C ALA A 144 -23.18 -29.36 5.95
N LEU A 145 -22.06 -29.85 6.50
CA LEU A 145 -21.61 -31.24 6.31
C LEU A 145 -22.40 -32.15 7.26
N PRO A 146 -23.22 -33.10 6.78
CA PRO A 146 -23.89 -34.03 7.67
C PRO A 146 -22.84 -34.88 8.38
N GLN A 147 -22.89 -34.90 9.72
CA GLN A 147 -22.18 -35.89 10.51
C GLN A 147 -22.66 -37.28 10.08
N LYS A 148 -21.87 -37.95 9.23
CA LYS A 148 -21.99 -39.39 9.02
C LYS A 148 -21.47 -40.05 10.30
N HIS A 149 -22.41 -40.39 11.17
CA HIS A 149 -22.24 -41.39 12.22
C HIS A 149 -22.05 -42.78 11.62
#